data_AF-A0A8S3SU80-F1
#
_entry.id   AF-A0A8S3SU80-F1
#
_cell.length_a   1.000
_cell.length_b   1.000
_cell.length_c   1.000
_cell.angle_alpha   90.00
_cell.angle_beta   90.00
_cell.angle_gamma   90.00
#
_symmetry.space_group_name_H-M   'P 1'
#
loop_
_entity.id
_entity.type
_entity.pdbx_description
1 polymer ?
#
loop_
_entity_poly.entity_id
_entity_poly.type
_entity_poly.pdbx_seq_one_letter_code
_entity_poly.pdbx_strand_id
1 'polypeptide(L)'
;MAKKKYDIGTVVNFKETHGRRWNRDIVRLCLTLWCRSPKGYTELRNSQFVILPSEKLLQRFKNTVNQEAGINNDMLHWMANEAKLKNIPPEGYEGGLIIDEMSIQQDLQLKKINGKIELIGFTELSPESVVFDKLKSNKNERILASHALQLVFLGSTGNFIEWNHFKRAYSWDISTHPFPVHHKLSQDHFYLTSEAKMRNHLAEDVLNADMYHLMKLYQQTLGESGSMLNATVKLLSNTSVLIANFRDNRAITDLSDDRLRQNHDVMDFFIKWEKSIQLDTTVKQKEMCMISHQTRQDIVSCILGFEEYSQYRLKNNNASVIPSRLNSDVIENVFCQQRTLHSGANTNPTYLGYCHAMNSVILGQTTVSRKSNTGGDTAQPPTQQNQVKV
;
A
#
# COMPACT_ATOMS: atom_id res chain seq x y z
N MET A 1 47.38 -24.88 37.75
CA MET A 1 46.54 -24.08 36.84
C MET A 1 46.95 -24.38 35.39
N ALA A 2 46.19 -25.21 34.68
CA ALA A 2 46.38 -25.45 33.26
C ALA A 2 45.09 -25.07 32.52
N LYS A 3 45.15 -23.98 31.76
CA LYS A 3 44.05 -23.49 30.92
C LYS A 3 43.79 -24.54 29.82
N LYS A 4 42.62 -25.18 29.84
CA LYS A 4 42.10 -25.88 28.65
C LYS A 4 41.80 -24.82 27.58
N LYS A 5 42.62 -24.79 26.53
CA LYS A 5 42.27 -24.13 25.26
C LYS A 5 41.01 -24.82 24.74
N TYR A 6 39.91 -24.07 24.62
CA TYR A 6 38.77 -24.48 23.82
C TYR A 6 39.20 -24.40 22.36
N ASP A 7 39.36 -25.56 21.75
CA ASP A 7 39.67 -25.69 20.32
C ASP A 7 38.38 -25.45 19.53
N ILE A 8 38.29 -24.31 18.83
CA ILE A 8 37.14 -23.91 18.00
C ILE A 8 37.22 -24.60 16.61
N GLY A 9 37.73 -25.83 16.57
CA GLY A 9 38.09 -26.53 15.34
C GLY A 9 37.37 -27.85 15.10
N THR A 10 36.45 -28.27 15.97
CA THR A 10 35.76 -29.56 15.76
C THR A 10 34.59 -29.38 14.80
N VAL A 11 34.89 -29.43 13.49
CA VAL A 11 33.89 -29.63 12.44
C VAL A 11 33.18 -30.95 12.76
N VAL A 12 31.95 -30.86 13.24
CA VAL A 12 31.09 -32.01 13.48
C VAL A 12 30.94 -32.74 12.15
N ASN A 13 31.53 -33.92 12.04
CA ASN A 13 31.49 -34.73 10.84
C ASN A 13 30.08 -35.34 10.72
N PHE A 14 29.19 -34.61 10.05
CA PHE A 14 27.80 -35.01 9.90
C PHE A 14 27.68 -36.13 8.85
N LYS A 15 27.50 -37.36 9.34
CA LYS A 15 27.19 -38.56 8.54
C LYS A 15 26.05 -38.29 7.54
N GLU A 16 26.31 -38.68 6.29
CA GLU A 16 25.40 -38.78 5.14
C GLU A 16 24.63 -37.50 4.74
N THR A 17 24.93 -36.99 3.55
CA THR A 17 24.36 -35.78 2.95
C THR A 17 23.07 -36.01 2.15
N HIS A 18 22.65 -37.27 1.98
CA HIS A 18 21.55 -37.67 1.10
C HIS A 18 20.43 -38.37 1.90
N GLY A 19 19.17 -38.21 1.48
CA GLY A 19 18.04 -38.97 2.03
C GLY A 19 17.53 -38.57 3.42
N ARG A 20 18.01 -37.46 4.01
CA ARG A 20 17.56 -37.00 5.33
C ARG A 20 16.07 -36.66 5.34
N ARG A 21 15.33 -37.23 6.30
CA ARG A 21 13.97 -36.80 6.64
C ARG A 21 14.04 -35.56 7.51
N TRP A 22 13.42 -34.48 7.05
CA TRP A 22 13.42 -33.21 7.76
C TRP A 22 12.20 -33.11 8.68
N ASN A 23 12.41 -32.60 9.88
CA ASN A 23 11.32 -32.19 10.76
C ASN A 23 10.53 -31.04 10.07
N ARG A 24 9.19 -31.07 10.19
CA ARG A 24 8.30 -30.08 9.55
C ARG A 24 8.62 -28.65 9.96
N ASP A 25 9.02 -28.41 11.20
CA ASP A 25 9.36 -27.07 11.70
C ASP A 25 10.67 -26.56 11.10
N ILE A 26 11.64 -27.45 10.87
CA ILE A 26 12.89 -27.11 10.17
C ILE A 26 12.59 -26.76 8.71
N VAL A 27 11.79 -27.57 8.02
CA VAL A 27 11.39 -27.29 6.63
C VAL A 27 10.69 -25.95 6.56
N ARG A 28 9.79 -25.68 7.49
CA ARG A 28 9.04 -24.43 7.55
C ARG A 28 9.94 -23.21 7.79
N LEU A 29 10.82 -23.26 8.78
CA LEU A 29 11.78 -22.19 9.03
C LEU A 29 12.66 -21.93 7.80
N CYS A 30 13.16 -22.99 7.18
CA CYS A 30 13.96 -22.90 5.97
C CYS A 30 13.17 -22.35 4.77
N LEU A 31 11.90 -22.72 4.64
CA LEU A 31 11.00 -22.23 3.60
C LEU A 31 10.75 -20.73 3.76
N THR A 32 10.47 -20.26 4.97
CA THR A 32 10.33 -18.82 5.27
C THR A 32 11.63 -18.06 4.99
N LEU A 33 12.78 -18.60 5.41
CA LEU A 33 14.09 -17.97 5.16
C LEU A 33 14.39 -17.89 3.65
N TRP A 34 14.18 -18.99 2.92
CA TRP A 34 14.40 -19.06 1.48
C TRP A 34 13.45 -18.15 0.70
N CYS A 35 12.17 -18.08 1.07
CA CYS A 35 11.22 -17.16 0.43
C CYS A 35 11.61 -15.68 0.61
N ARG A 36 12.25 -15.31 1.73
CA ARG A 36 12.70 -13.93 1.98
C ARG A 36 14.01 -13.59 1.29
N SER A 37 14.96 -14.53 1.26
CA SER A 37 16.25 -14.34 0.60
C SER A 37 16.77 -15.67 0.06
N PRO A 38 16.43 -16.02 -1.20
CA PRO A 38 16.96 -17.23 -1.82
C PRO A 38 18.49 -17.23 -1.83
N LYS A 39 19.11 -16.09 -2.21
CA LYS A 39 20.57 -15.94 -2.24
C LYS A 39 21.21 -16.13 -0.86
N GLY A 40 20.67 -15.48 0.17
CA GLY A 40 21.18 -15.62 1.54
C GLY A 40 21.02 -17.05 2.08
N TYR A 41 19.94 -17.74 1.71
CA TYR A 41 19.77 -19.15 2.04
C TYR A 41 20.81 -20.04 1.33
N THR A 42 21.06 -19.80 0.03
CA THR A 42 22.07 -20.53 -0.74
C THR A 42 23.47 -20.33 -0.14
N GLU A 43 23.84 -19.09 0.19
CA GLU A 43 25.12 -18.78 0.85
C GLU A 43 25.25 -19.47 2.20
N LEU A 44 24.22 -19.37 3.06
CA LEU A 44 24.21 -20.02 4.37
C LEU A 44 24.33 -21.54 4.24
N ARG A 45 23.63 -22.15 3.28
CA ARG A 45 23.72 -23.59 3.01
C ARG A 45 25.10 -23.98 2.47
N ASN A 46 25.67 -23.18 1.56
CA ASN A 46 26.97 -23.45 0.94
C ASN A 46 28.12 -23.25 1.92
N SER A 47 27.94 -22.39 2.93
CA SER A 47 28.92 -22.14 3.99
C SER A 47 29.28 -23.37 4.83
N GLN A 48 28.47 -24.44 4.76
CA GLN A 48 28.59 -25.66 5.56
C GLN A 48 28.54 -25.46 7.09
N PHE A 49 28.28 -24.23 7.59
CA PHE A 49 28.08 -23.98 9.02
C PHE A 49 26.84 -24.70 9.56
N VAL A 50 25.81 -24.85 8.72
CA VAL A 50 24.54 -25.50 9.07
C VAL A 50 24.10 -26.40 7.91
N ILE A 51 23.56 -27.57 8.24
CA ILE A 51 22.99 -28.46 7.24
C ILE A 51 21.53 -28.12 7.06
N LEU A 52 21.19 -27.70 5.85
CA LEU A 52 19.86 -27.20 5.50
C LEU A 52 19.23 -28.02 4.36
N PRO A 53 17.88 -28.08 4.29
CA PRO A 53 17.15 -28.64 3.16
C PRO A 53 17.67 -28.17 1.80
N SER A 54 17.51 -29.00 0.77
CA SER A 54 17.79 -28.56 -0.60
C SER A 54 16.76 -27.56 -1.07
N GLU A 55 17.17 -26.58 -1.88
CA GLU A 55 16.24 -25.61 -2.50
C GLU A 55 15.15 -26.28 -3.35
N LYS A 56 15.47 -27.40 -4.03
CA LYS A 56 14.48 -28.21 -4.77
C LYS A 56 13.36 -28.73 -3.86
N LEU A 57 13.69 -29.16 -2.65
CA LEU A 57 12.71 -29.61 -1.65
C LEU A 57 11.82 -28.44 -1.22
N LEU A 58 12.41 -27.29 -0.92
CA LEU A 58 11.66 -26.09 -0.53
C LEU A 58 10.75 -25.59 -1.67
N GLN A 59 11.24 -25.60 -2.91
CA GLN A 59 10.46 -25.24 -4.09
C GLN A 59 9.25 -26.18 -4.27
N ARG A 60 9.43 -27.48 -4.05
CA ARG A 60 8.32 -28.45 -4.10
C ARG A 60 7.25 -28.14 -3.05
N PHE A 61 7.64 -27.84 -1.82
CA PHE A 61 6.70 -27.43 -0.77
C PHE A 61 6.01 -26.10 -1.09
N LYS A 62 6.78 -25.09 -1.55
CA LYS A 62 6.23 -23.79 -1.97
C LYS A 62 5.16 -23.95 -3.05
N ASN A 63 5.40 -24.83 -4.02
CA ASN A 63 4.52 -25.03 -5.17
C ASN A 63 3.41 -26.06 -4.90
N THR A 64 3.31 -26.61 -3.68
CA THR A 64 2.17 -27.46 -3.29
C THR A 64 0.91 -26.63 -3.10
N VAL A 65 1.04 -25.35 -2.76
CA VAL A 65 -0.09 -24.41 -2.69
C VAL A 65 -0.39 -23.91 -4.10
N ASN A 66 -1.48 -24.37 -4.71
CA ASN A 66 -1.93 -23.87 -6.00
C ASN A 66 -2.66 -22.54 -5.80
N GLN A 67 -2.24 -21.52 -6.56
CA GLN A 67 -3.01 -20.29 -6.70
C GLN A 67 -3.89 -20.45 -7.95
N GLU A 68 -5.18 -20.26 -7.76
CA GLU A 68 -6.21 -20.34 -8.80
C GLU A 68 -7.00 -19.02 -8.81
N ALA A 69 -7.65 -18.73 -9.93
CA ALA A 69 -8.52 -17.57 -10.03
C ALA A 69 -9.75 -17.74 -9.12
N GLY A 70 -10.28 -16.62 -8.61
CA GLY A 70 -11.44 -16.60 -7.73
C GLY A 70 -11.10 -16.54 -6.24
N ILE A 71 -12.05 -16.95 -5.40
CA ILE A 71 -11.93 -16.86 -3.95
C ILE A 71 -11.14 -18.06 -3.41
N ASN A 72 -10.07 -17.78 -2.68
CA ASN A 72 -9.28 -18.81 -2.01
C ASN A 72 -9.94 -19.25 -0.69
N ASN A 73 -10.79 -20.27 -0.76
CA ASN A 73 -11.51 -20.81 0.40
C ASN A 73 -10.57 -21.37 1.48
N ASP A 74 -9.45 -21.99 1.08
CA ASP A 74 -8.46 -22.51 2.03
C ASP A 74 -7.88 -21.39 2.91
N MET A 75 -7.64 -20.21 2.32
CA MET A 75 -7.19 -19.04 3.04
C MET A 75 -8.26 -18.50 4.01
N LEU A 76 -9.52 -18.44 3.58
CA LEU A 76 -10.63 -18.01 4.44
C LEU A 76 -10.81 -18.96 5.64
N HIS A 77 -10.77 -20.27 5.41
CA HIS A 77 -10.82 -21.26 6.48
C HIS A 77 -9.63 -21.14 7.43
N TRP A 78 -8.43 -20.93 6.89
CA TRP A 78 -7.23 -20.70 7.69
C TRP A 78 -7.36 -19.46 8.58
N MET A 79 -7.78 -18.32 8.01
CA MET A 79 -8.00 -17.08 8.76
C MET A 79 -9.02 -17.26 9.89
N ALA A 80 -10.13 -17.95 9.61
CA ALA A 80 -11.17 -18.23 10.62
C ALA A 80 -10.66 -19.13 11.75
N ASN A 81 -9.84 -20.14 11.42
CA ASN A 81 -9.25 -21.02 12.43
C ASN A 81 -8.20 -20.30 13.28
N GLU A 82 -7.33 -19.48 12.67
CA GLU A 82 -6.36 -18.66 13.41
C GLU A 82 -7.04 -17.66 14.36
N ALA A 83 -8.15 -17.05 13.93
CA ALA A 83 -8.92 -16.15 14.79
C ALA A 83 -9.49 -16.87 16.02
N LYS A 84 -10.01 -18.09 15.83
CA LYS A 84 -10.47 -18.95 16.93
C LYS A 84 -9.33 -19.37 17.86
N LEU A 85 -8.20 -19.80 17.30
CA LEU A 85 -7.02 -20.21 18.09
C LEU A 85 -6.48 -19.06 18.95
N LYS A 86 -6.50 -17.83 18.42
CA LYS A 86 -6.06 -16.64 19.14
C LYS A 86 -7.11 -16.07 20.10
N ASN A 87 -8.27 -16.71 20.23
CA ASN A 87 -9.40 -16.23 21.02
C ASN A 87 -9.72 -14.75 20.73
N ILE A 88 -9.74 -14.37 19.45
CA ILE A 88 -10.09 -13.00 19.04
C ILE A 88 -11.54 -12.74 19.47
N PRO A 89 -11.83 -11.58 20.09
CA PRO A 89 -13.19 -11.24 20.49
C PRO A 89 -14.08 -10.94 19.26
N PRO A 90 -15.43 -10.98 19.39
CA PRO A 90 -16.36 -10.78 18.27
C PRO A 90 -16.07 -9.54 17.42
N GLU A 91 -15.75 -8.42 18.07
CA GLU A 91 -15.40 -7.14 17.43
C GLU A 91 -14.11 -7.18 16.57
N GLY A 92 -13.28 -8.20 16.76
CA GLY A 92 -12.07 -8.46 15.97
C GLY A 92 -12.30 -9.34 14.73
N TYR A 93 -13.51 -9.86 14.51
CA TYR A 93 -13.88 -10.56 13.27
C TYR A 93 -14.31 -9.60 12.16
N GLU A 94 -14.48 -8.32 12.49
CA GLU A 94 -14.85 -7.30 11.52
C GLU A 94 -13.62 -6.80 10.76
N GLY A 95 -13.76 -6.67 9.44
CA GLY A 95 -12.71 -6.20 8.55
C GLY A 95 -13.27 -5.52 7.32
N GLY A 96 -12.42 -4.78 6.61
CA GLY A 96 -12.74 -4.17 5.32
C GLY A 96 -12.22 -5.02 4.16
N LEU A 97 -12.93 -5.01 3.04
CA LEU A 97 -12.41 -5.53 1.78
C LEU A 97 -11.79 -4.37 1.01
N ILE A 98 -10.48 -4.40 0.85
CA ILE A 98 -9.75 -3.46 0.00
C ILE A 98 -9.40 -4.22 -1.27
N ILE A 99 -9.66 -3.61 -2.42
CA ILE A 99 -9.38 -4.21 -3.74
C ILE A 99 -8.66 -3.15 -4.56
N ASP A 100 -7.57 -3.57 -5.18
CA ASP A 100 -6.86 -2.79 -6.17
C ASP A 100 -6.36 -3.73 -7.28
N GLU A 101 -6.06 -3.16 -8.45
CA GLU A 101 -5.64 -3.92 -9.62
C GLU A 101 -4.18 -3.65 -9.96
N MET A 102 -3.48 -4.71 -10.39
CA MET A 102 -2.11 -4.61 -10.88
C MET A 102 -2.03 -5.15 -12.30
N SER A 103 -1.47 -4.35 -13.22
CA SER A 103 -1.13 -4.83 -14.56
C SER A 103 0.01 -5.85 -14.50
N ILE A 104 -0.17 -6.96 -15.23
CA ILE A 104 0.80 -8.04 -15.43
C ILE A 104 1.11 -8.21 -16.92
N GLN A 105 2.20 -8.90 -17.25
CA GLN A 105 2.57 -9.17 -18.64
C GLN A 105 1.58 -10.14 -19.28
N GLN A 106 1.05 -9.77 -20.44
CA GLN A 106 0.28 -10.67 -21.28
C GLN A 106 1.21 -11.73 -21.90
N ASP A 107 0.90 -12.99 -21.67
CA ASP A 107 1.69 -14.11 -22.18
C ASP A 107 0.80 -15.37 -22.31
N LEU A 108 1.21 -16.30 -23.16
CA LEU A 108 0.58 -17.61 -23.34
C LEU A 108 1.48 -18.68 -22.73
N GLN A 109 1.03 -19.29 -21.64
CA GLN A 109 1.85 -20.19 -20.82
C GLN A 109 1.26 -21.60 -20.79
N LEU A 110 2.13 -22.62 -20.87
CA LEU A 110 1.74 -24.02 -20.73
C LEU A 110 2.02 -24.47 -19.29
N LYS A 111 0.99 -24.89 -18.56
CA LYS A 111 1.12 -25.49 -17.24
C LYS A 111 0.81 -26.97 -17.33
N LYS A 112 1.74 -27.82 -16.88
CA LYS A 112 1.50 -29.27 -16.80
C LYS A 112 1.09 -29.64 -15.37
N ILE A 113 -0.16 -30.05 -15.18
CA ILE A 113 -0.69 -30.54 -13.90
C ILE A 113 -1.09 -32.01 -14.08
N ASN A 114 -0.54 -32.90 -13.25
CA ASN A 114 -0.91 -34.33 -13.21
C ASN A 114 -0.92 -35.02 -14.59
N GLY A 115 0.02 -34.65 -15.48
CA GLY A 115 0.12 -35.22 -16.83
C GLY A 115 -0.73 -34.53 -17.90
N LYS A 116 -1.67 -33.66 -17.51
CA LYS A 116 -2.44 -32.82 -18.45
C LYS A 116 -1.72 -31.50 -18.69
N ILE A 117 -1.77 -31.02 -19.93
CA ILE A 117 -1.23 -29.72 -20.33
C ILE A 117 -2.41 -28.76 -20.41
N GLU A 118 -2.36 -27.71 -19.59
CA GLU A 118 -3.31 -26.60 -19.60
C GLU A 118 -2.64 -25.39 -20.26
N LEU A 119 -3.36 -24.78 -21.19
CA LEU A 119 -2.97 -23.52 -21.83
C LEU A 119 -3.56 -22.37 -21.01
N ILE A 120 -2.70 -21.49 -20.53
CA ILE A 120 -3.07 -20.33 -19.72
C ILE A 120 -2.73 -19.09 -20.55
N GLY A 121 -3.73 -18.35 -21.02
CA GLY A 121 -3.53 -17.26 -21.98
C GLY A 121 -4.40 -16.04 -21.71
N PHE A 122 -3.93 -14.88 -22.22
CA PHE A 122 -4.48 -13.51 -22.15
C PHE A 122 -5.27 -13.22 -20.89
N THR A 123 -4.65 -12.52 -19.93
CA THR A 123 -5.27 -11.88 -18.73
C THR A 123 -6.80 -11.85 -18.80
N GLU A 124 -7.43 -12.97 -18.43
CA GLU A 124 -8.88 -13.03 -18.37
C GLU A 124 -9.23 -12.18 -17.17
N LEU A 125 -9.76 -10.99 -17.43
CA LEU A 125 -10.47 -10.22 -16.42
C LEU A 125 -11.51 -11.17 -15.86
N SER A 126 -11.41 -11.48 -14.58
CA SER A 126 -12.34 -12.40 -13.96
C SER A 126 -13.76 -11.82 -14.10
N PRO A 127 -14.82 -12.66 -14.18
CA PRO A 127 -16.20 -12.18 -14.27
C PRO A 127 -16.54 -11.13 -13.20
N GLU A 128 -15.90 -11.23 -12.04
CA GLU A 128 -16.01 -10.29 -10.92
C GLU A 128 -15.44 -8.91 -11.26
N SER A 129 -14.29 -8.80 -11.94
CA SER A 129 -13.72 -7.51 -12.39
C SER A 129 -14.69 -6.78 -13.35
N VAL A 130 -15.35 -7.52 -14.25
CA VAL A 130 -16.39 -6.97 -15.13
C VAL A 130 -17.64 -6.51 -14.34
N VAL A 131 -17.98 -7.18 -13.25
CA VAL A 131 -19.07 -6.77 -12.35
C VAL A 131 -18.66 -5.54 -11.53
N PHE A 132 -17.40 -5.44 -11.09
CA PHE A 132 -16.87 -4.28 -10.38
C PHE A 132 -16.78 -3.03 -11.26
N ASP A 133 -16.38 -3.18 -12.53
CA ASP A 133 -16.41 -2.08 -13.49
C ASP A 133 -17.83 -1.55 -13.72
N LYS A 134 -18.83 -2.45 -13.76
CA LYS A 134 -20.25 -2.10 -13.84
C LYS A 134 -20.80 -1.44 -12.58
N LEU A 135 -20.28 -1.80 -11.41
CA LEU A 135 -20.65 -1.19 -10.13
C LEU A 135 -20.05 0.22 -9.97
N LYS A 136 -18.80 0.44 -10.43
CA LYS A 136 -18.12 1.73 -10.37
C LYS A 136 -18.58 2.70 -11.46
N SER A 137 -18.88 2.19 -12.65
CA SER A 137 -19.26 3.01 -13.79
C SER A 137 -20.55 2.47 -14.38
N ASN A 138 -21.64 3.22 -14.24
CA ASN A 138 -22.93 2.84 -14.81
C ASN A 138 -22.96 3.00 -16.35
N LYS A 139 -21.84 2.74 -17.05
CA LYS A 139 -21.62 2.87 -18.49
C LYS A 139 -20.52 1.91 -18.99
N ASN A 140 -20.76 1.29 -20.15
CA ASN A 140 -19.75 0.55 -20.90
C ASN A 140 -19.13 1.46 -21.97
N GLU A 141 -18.05 2.18 -21.64
CA GLU A 141 -17.16 2.73 -22.66
C GLU A 141 -15.70 2.57 -22.22
N ARG A 142 -14.90 1.91 -23.05
CA ARG A 142 -13.44 1.96 -22.96
C ARG A 142 -12.97 3.25 -23.63
N ILE A 143 -12.65 4.25 -22.83
CA ILE A 143 -11.88 5.41 -23.28
C ILE A 143 -10.45 5.21 -22.80
N LEU A 144 -9.52 5.01 -23.74
CA LEU A 144 -8.09 5.17 -23.49
C LEU A 144 -7.83 6.63 -23.12
N ALA A 145 -7.35 6.90 -21.90
CA ALA A 145 -6.72 8.17 -21.61
C ALA A 145 -5.30 8.18 -22.21
N SER A 146 -5.17 8.71 -23.43
CA SER A 146 -3.91 8.99 -24.14
C SER A 146 -3.40 10.43 -23.94
N HIS A 147 -3.94 11.18 -22.99
CA HIS A 147 -3.75 12.63 -22.90
C HIS A 147 -3.00 13.04 -21.63
N ALA A 148 -2.03 13.94 -21.78
CA ALA A 148 -1.37 14.65 -20.69
C ALA A 148 -2.16 15.91 -20.33
N LEU A 149 -2.46 16.09 -19.04
CA LEU A 149 -2.98 17.35 -18.50
C LEU A 149 -1.80 18.30 -18.26
N GLN A 150 -1.74 19.39 -19.01
CA GLN A 150 -0.88 20.55 -18.74
C GLN A 150 -1.79 21.72 -18.38
N LEU A 151 -1.73 22.17 -17.13
CA LEU A 151 -2.49 23.31 -16.64
C LEU A 151 -1.71 24.60 -16.94
N VAL A 152 -2.27 25.46 -17.80
CA VAL A 152 -1.84 26.85 -17.97
C VAL A 152 -2.97 27.74 -17.45
N PHE A 153 -2.66 28.53 -16.42
CA PHE A 153 -3.59 29.51 -15.86
C PHE A 153 -3.23 30.89 -16.39
N LEU A 154 -4.19 31.55 -17.04
CA LEU A 154 -4.10 32.94 -17.46
C LEU A 154 -5.37 33.64 -16.99
N GLY A 155 -5.22 34.51 -15.97
CA GLY A 155 -6.32 35.28 -15.41
C GLY A 155 -5.80 36.42 -14.55
N SER A 156 -5.78 37.62 -15.11
CA SER A 156 -5.52 38.88 -14.39
C SER A 156 -6.65 39.14 -13.39
N THR A 157 -6.26 39.38 -12.12
CA THR A 157 -7.02 39.87 -10.94
C THR A 157 -7.63 38.84 -9.97
N GLY A 158 -6.89 38.58 -8.88
CA GLY A 158 -7.39 38.65 -7.49
C GLY A 158 -8.08 37.42 -6.89
N ASN A 159 -7.28 36.51 -6.28
CA ASN A 159 -7.65 35.32 -5.48
C ASN A 159 -7.65 33.96 -6.22
N PHE A 160 -6.67 33.71 -7.10
CA PHE A 160 -6.49 32.39 -7.72
C PHE A 160 -5.54 31.50 -6.92
N ILE A 161 -5.73 30.19 -7.04
CA ILE A 161 -4.76 29.19 -6.59
C ILE A 161 -3.98 28.77 -7.82
N GLU A 162 -2.73 29.20 -7.91
CA GLU A 162 -1.88 28.90 -9.06
C GLU A 162 -0.78 27.91 -8.69
N TRP A 163 -0.47 26.99 -9.59
CA TRP A 163 0.69 26.11 -9.43
C TRP A 163 2.01 26.88 -9.29
N ASN A 164 2.06 28.07 -9.88
CA ASN A 164 3.20 28.97 -9.78
C ASN A 164 3.45 29.47 -8.34
N HIS A 165 2.41 29.54 -7.50
CA HIS A 165 2.57 29.87 -6.08
C HIS A 165 3.49 28.85 -5.38
N PHE A 166 3.26 27.56 -5.65
CA PHE A 166 4.05 26.47 -5.09
C PHE A 166 5.48 26.47 -5.64
N LYS A 167 5.64 26.64 -6.96
CA LYS A 167 6.97 26.71 -7.59
C LYS A 167 7.81 27.88 -7.05
N ARG A 168 7.19 29.03 -6.86
CA ARG A 168 7.87 30.22 -6.32
C ARG A 168 8.25 30.04 -4.86
N ALA A 169 7.36 29.49 -4.03
CA ALA A 169 7.67 29.19 -2.63
C ALA A 169 8.84 28.20 -2.51
N TYR A 170 8.86 27.14 -3.32
CA TYR A 170 9.96 26.18 -3.37
C TYR A 170 11.28 26.80 -3.87
N SER A 171 11.23 27.60 -4.94
CA SER A 171 12.42 28.28 -5.48
C SER A 171 12.99 29.28 -4.46
N TRP A 172 12.11 29.97 -3.74
CA TRP A 172 12.49 30.86 -2.64
C TRP A 172 13.14 30.08 -1.50
N ASP A 173 12.59 28.93 -1.10
CA ASP A 173 13.14 28.11 -0.01
C ASP A 173 14.59 27.67 -0.30
N ILE A 174 14.82 27.12 -1.49
CA ILE A 174 16.15 26.64 -1.91
C ILE A 174 17.17 27.78 -2.04
N SER A 175 16.73 28.94 -2.53
CA SER A 175 17.64 30.07 -2.77
C SER A 175 17.96 30.87 -1.50
N THR A 176 17.05 30.88 -0.53
CA THR A 176 17.15 31.74 0.67
C THR A 176 17.69 30.98 1.87
N HIS A 177 17.32 29.71 2.04
CA HIS A 177 17.69 28.95 3.22
C HIS A 177 18.79 27.92 2.91
N PRO A 178 19.92 27.96 3.64
CA PRO A 178 20.92 26.88 3.58
C PRO A 178 20.35 25.51 3.98
N PHE A 179 19.34 25.52 4.85
CA PHE A 179 18.56 24.35 5.24
C PHE A 179 17.11 24.58 4.84
N PRO A 180 16.59 23.88 3.81
CA PRO A 180 15.23 24.07 3.33
C PRO A 180 14.21 23.87 4.45
N VAL A 181 13.23 24.76 4.53
CA VAL A 181 12.09 24.63 5.44
C VAL A 181 11.35 23.33 5.14
N HIS A 182 11.17 23.00 3.85
CA HIS A 182 10.55 21.76 3.44
C HIS A 182 11.57 20.79 2.80
N HIS A 183 12.18 19.96 3.65
CA HIS A 183 13.29 19.06 3.28
C HIS A 183 12.97 17.94 2.26
N LYS A 184 11.69 17.58 2.06
CA LYS A 184 11.28 16.51 1.14
C LYS A 184 11.04 16.99 -0.28
N LEU A 185 10.79 18.29 -0.48
CA LEU A 185 10.50 18.81 -1.81
C LEU A 185 11.72 18.69 -2.72
N SER A 186 11.45 18.32 -3.95
CA SER A 186 12.43 18.15 -5.02
C SER A 186 11.84 18.64 -6.34
N GLN A 187 12.67 18.71 -7.39
CA GLN A 187 12.21 19.09 -8.71
C GLN A 187 11.09 18.16 -9.23
N ASP A 188 11.14 16.86 -8.90
CA ASP A 188 10.12 15.88 -9.31
C ASP A 188 8.71 16.25 -8.80
N HIS A 189 8.60 16.96 -7.68
CA HIS A 189 7.31 17.43 -7.16
C HIS A 189 6.66 18.48 -8.07
N PHE A 190 7.46 19.25 -8.80
CA PHE A 190 6.99 20.38 -9.62
C PHE A 190 7.05 20.12 -11.13
N TYR A 191 7.87 19.15 -11.54
CA TYR A 191 8.14 18.76 -12.91
C TYR A 191 7.89 17.26 -13.08
N LEU A 192 6.61 16.89 -12.96
CA LEU A 192 6.16 15.49 -12.97
C LEU A 192 6.42 14.82 -14.33
N THR A 193 7.18 13.72 -14.32
CA THR A 193 7.24 12.76 -15.44
C THR A 193 6.03 11.82 -15.41
N SER A 194 5.85 11.03 -16.46
CA SER A 194 4.78 10.01 -16.51
C SER A 194 4.87 9.02 -15.35
N GLU A 195 6.08 8.63 -14.95
CA GLU A 195 6.33 7.73 -13.81
C GLU A 195 6.10 8.43 -12.47
N ALA A 196 6.45 9.72 -12.37
CA ALA A 196 6.28 10.49 -11.14
C ALA A 196 4.81 10.74 -10.79
N LYS A 197 3.91 10.82 -11.79
CA LYS A 197 2.46 11.02 -11.57
C LYS A 197 1.82 9.93 -10.71
N MET A 198 2.36 8.72 -10.72
CA MET A 198 1.85 7.58 -9.94
C MET A 198 2.35 7.57 -8.49
N ARG A 199 3.24 8.51 -8.12
CA ARG A 199 3.83 8.56 -6.78
C ARG A 199 3.01 9.46 -5.86
N ASN A 200 2.05 8.86 -5.17
CA ASN A 200 1.14 9.58 -4.26
C ASN A 200 1.87 10.45 -3.22
N HIS A 201 3.04 10.01 -2.74
CA HIS A 201 3.83 10.78 -1.78
C HIS A 201 4.26 12.16 -2.32
N LEU A 202 4.49 12.32 -3.62
CA LEU A 202 4.82 13.63 -4.21
C LEU A 202 3.65 14.61 -4.09
N ALA A 203 2.43 14.13 -4.29
CA ALA A 203 1.23 14.95 -4.13
C ALA A 203 0.97 15.27 -2.65
N GLU A 204 1.15 14.29 -1.76
CA GLU A 204 1.02 14.49 -0.31
C GLU A 204 2.03 15.50 0.20
N ASP A 205 3.29 15.41 -0.20
CA ASP A 205 4.32 16.36 0.25
C ASP A 205 4.00 17.79 -0.19
N VAL A 206 3.42 18.00 -1.37
CA VAL A 206 2.99 19.34 -1.82
C VAL A 206 1.74 19.87 -1.09
N LEU A 207 0.96 19.01 -0.44
CA LEU A 207 -0.32 19.37 0.17
C LEU A 207 -0.34 19.28 1.71
N ASN A 208 0.77 18.86 2.32
CA ASN A 208 0.88 18.59 3.75
C ASN A 208 1.13 19.86 4.60
N ALA A 209 1.35 19.62 5.89
CA ALA A 209 1.63 20.67 6.88
C ALA A 209 2.99 21.39 6.66
N ASP A 210 4.00 20.70 6.14
CA ASP A 210 5.32 21.28 5.86
C ASP A 210 5.20 22.30 4.70
N MET A 211 4.47 21.94 3.63
CA MET A 211 4.22 22.87 2.53
C MET A 211 3.32 24.04 2.94
N TYR A 212 2.32 23.79 3.81
CA TYR A 212 1.55 24.87 4.41
C TYR A 212 2.42 25.85 5.21
N HIS A 213 3.36 25.33 6.02
CA HIS A 213 4.29 26.16 6.78
C HIS A 213 5.21 26.96 5.85
N LEU A 214 5.80 26.31 4.84
CA LEU A 214 6.62 26.96 3.83
C LEU A 214 5.86 28.09 3.11
N MET A 215 4.63 27.82 2.67
CA MET A 215 3.81 28.82 1.97
C MET A 215 3.50 30.03 2.86
N LYS A 216 3.29 29.83 4.16
CA LYS A 216 3.08 30.93 5.12
C LYS A 216 4.33 31.80 5.30
N LEU A 217 5.50 31.18 5.43
CA LEU A 217 6.75 31.93 5.54
C LEU A 217 7.01 32.72 4.25
N TYR A 218 6.83 32.07 3.10
CA TYR A 218 6.97 32.73 1.80
C TYR A 218 6.00 33.91 1.68
N GLN A 219 4.73 33.74 2.07
CA GLN A 219 3.73 34.80 2.08
C GLN A 219 4.17 36.01 2.92
N GLN A 220 4.75 35.77 4.10
CA GLN A 220 5.24 36.85 4.97
C GLN A 220 6.37 37.66 4.31
N THR A 221 7.25 37.01 3.55
CA THR A 221 8.34 37.71 2.86
C THR A 221 7.88 38.66 1.75
N LEU A 222 6.68 38.44 1.19
CA LEU A 222 6.13 39.25 0.11
C LEU A 222 5.42 40.54 0.59
N GLY A 223 5.29 40.76 1.91
CA GLY A 223 4.59 41.92 2.47
C GLY A 223 3.15 42.02 1.93
N GLU A 224 2.75 43.21 1.46
CA GLU A 224 1.40 43.47 0.92
C GLU A 224 1.06 42.58 -0.29
N SER A 225 2.06 42.22 -1.09
CA SER A 225 1.89 41.33 -2.24
C SER A 225 1.56 39.89 -1.81
N GLY A 226 1.81 39.52 -0.55
CA GLY A 226 1.49 38.20 -0.02
C GLY A 226 -0.02 37.89 -0.01
N SER A 227 -0.88 38.91 -0.11
CA SER A 227 -2.34 38.74 -0.22
C SER A 227 -2.76 37.85 -1.40
N MET A 228 -1.96 37.82 -2.48
CA MET A 228 -2.20 36.93 -3.63
C MET A 228 -2.18 35.44 -3.27
N LEU A 229 -1.50 35.07 -2.18
CA LEU A 229 -1.35 33.69 -1.74
C LEU A 229 -2.45 33.24 -0.77
N ASN A 230 -3.35 34.14 -0.35
CA ASN A 230 -4.38 33.85 0.66
C ASN A 230 -5.22 32.62 0.31
N ALA A 231 -5.65 32.50 -0.96
CA ALA A 231 -6.42 31.35 -1.41
C ALA A 231 -5.61 30.05 -1.35
N THR A 232 -4.33 30.07 -1.72
CA THR A 232 -3.43 28.91 -1.64
C THR A 232 -3.13 28.51 -0.20
N VAL A 233 -2.88 29.47 0.68
CA VAL A 233 -2.70 29.23 2.12
C VAL A 233 -3.97 28.65 2.72
N LYS A 234 -5.15 29.12 2.31
CA LYS A 234 -6.44 28.58 2.76
C LYS A 234 -6.64 27.14 2.28
N LEU A 235 -6.34 26.82 1.03
CA LEU A 235 -6.36 25.45 0.52
C LEU A 235 -5.44 24.56 1.37
N LEU A 236 -4.17 24.96 1.52
CA LEU A 236 -3.16 24.20 2.26
C LEU A 236 -3.55 23.98 3.72
N SER A 237 -4.20 24.96 4.36
CA SER A 237 -4.68 24.82 5.74
C SER A 237 -5.72 23.70 5.92
N ASN A 238 -6.48 23.39 4.86
CA ASN A 238 -7.47 22.31 4.89
C ASN A 238 -6.86 20.99 4.43
N THR A 239 -6.07 20.98 3.35
CA THR A 239 -5.43 19.74 2.86
C THR A 239 -4.42 19.19 3.84
N SER A 240 -3.69 20.05 4.56
CA SER A 240 -2.75 19.60 5.59
C SER A 240 -3.43 18.85 6.72
N VAL A 241 -4.63 19.31 7.13
CA VAL A 241 -5.44 18.67 8.16
C VAL A 241 -5.98 17.34 7.66
N LEU A 242 -6.49 17.31 6.43
CA LEU A 242 -6.98 16.09 5.80
C LEU A 242 -5.90 15.00 5.77
N ILE A 243 -4.72 15.33 5.25
CA ILE A 243 -3.59 14.39 5.15
C ILE A 243 -3.16 13.94 6.56
N ALA A 244 -3.00 14.87 7.50
CA ALA A 244 -2.58 14.54 8.87
C ALA A 244 -3.55 13.58 9.55
N ASN A 245 -4.86 13.79 9.40
CA ASN A 245 -5.89 12.98 10.03
C ASN A 245 -5.96 11.57 9.42
N PHE A 246 -5.95 11.44 8.09
CA PHE A 246 -6.04 10.14 7.42
C PHE A 246 -4.72 9.35 7.43
N ARG A 247 -3.58 10.00 7.68
CA ARG A 247 -2.29 9.34 7.93
C ARG A 247 -2.03 9.05 9.41
N ASP A 248 -2.93 9.42 10.31
CA ASP A 248 -2.77 9.21 11.74
C ASP A 248 -2.89 7.73 12.13
N ASN A 249 -1.89 7.24 12.86
CA ASN A 249 -1.85 5.87 13.38
C ASN A 249 -2.46 5.74 14.78
N ARG A 250 -2.82 6.86 15.42
CA ARG A 250 -3.47 6.89 16.73
C ARG A 250 -4.94 6.55 16.55
N ALA A 251 -5.46 5.73 17.45
CA ALA A 251 -6.84 5.31 17.39
C ALA A 251 -7.80 6.43 17.81
N ILE A 252 -8.93 6.56 17.12
CA ILE A 252 -10.11 7.31 17.53
C ILE A 252 -10.91 6.39 18.43
N THR A 253 -11.18 6.81 19.65
CA THR A 253 -11.91 6.01 20.66
C THR A 253 -13.23 6.63 21.06
N ASP A 254 -13.50 7.87 20.62
CA ASP A 254 -14.69 8.62 21.00
C ASP A 254 -15.16 9.54 19.87
N LEU A 255 -16.44 9.88 19.84
CA LEU A 255 -17.05 10.74 18.82
C LEU A 255 -16.74 12.22 19.00
N SER A 256 -16.26 12.63 20.17
CA SER A 256 -15.76 13.97 20.43
C SER A 256 -14.33 14.20 19.94
N ASP A 257 -13.71 13.19 19.30
CA ASP A 257 -12.36 13.32 18.75
C ASP A 257 -12.31 14.46 17.73
N ASP A 258 -11.40 15.41 17.97
CA ASP A 258 -11.25 16.62 17.17
C ASP A 258 -11.04 16.33 15.69
N ARG A 259 -10.45 15.17 15.34
CA ARG A 259 -10.19 14.78 13.95
C ARG A 259 -11.49 14.60 13.16
N LEU A 260 -12.57 14.11 13.78
CA LEU A 260 -13.86 13.96 13.12
C LEU A 260 -14.46 15.33 12.79
N ARG A 261 -14.45 16.26 13.76
CA ARG A 261 -14.90 17.65 13.55
C ARG A 261 -14.06 18.37 12.50
N GLN A 262 -12.73 18.23 12.57
CA GLN A 262 -11.81 18.82 11.61
C GLN A 262 -12.04 18.30 10.18
N ASN A 263 -12.29 17.00 10.02
CA ASN A 263 -12.63 16.42 8.72
C ASN A 263 -13.93 17.02 8.17
N HIS A 264 -14.94 17.20 9.03
CA HIS A 264 -16.18 17.86 8.65
C HIS A 264 -15.94 19.31 8.19
N ASP A 265 -15.14 20.10 8.93
CA ASP A 265 -14.78 21.47 8.55
C ASP A 265 -14.07 21.54 7.18
N VAL A 266 -13.19 20.57 6.90
CA VAL A 266 -12.50 20.43 5.61
C VAL A 266 -13.49 20.12 4.49
N MET A 267 -14.41 19.17 4.71
CA MET A 267 -15.46 18.86 3.74
C MET A 267 -16.31 20.10 3.43
N ASP A 268 -16.72 20.82 4.47
CA ASP A 268 -17.48 22.04 4.39
C ASP A 268 -16.77 23.12 3.56
N PHE A 269 -15.45 23.24 3.72
CA PHE A 269 -14.63 24.13 2.92
C PHE A 269 -14.71 23.78 1.43
N PHE A 270 -14.54 22.50 1.06
CA PHE A 270 -14.59 22.09 -0.36
C PHE A 270 -15.99 22.30 -0.97
N ILE A 271 -17.06 21.99 -0.24
CA ILE A 271 -18.44 22.22 -0.69
C ILE A 271 -18.72 23.72 -0.89
N LYS A 272 -18.30 24.57 0.07
CA LYS A 272 -18.47 26.03 -0.02
C LYS A 272 -17.65 26.62 -1.16
N TRP A 273 -16.41 26.15 -1.34
CA TRP A 273 -15.55 26.58 -2.44
C TRP A 273 -16.18 26.23 -3.80
N GLU A 274 -16.64 25.00 -3.99
CA GLU A 274 -17.35 24.60 -5.21
C GLU A 274 -18.58 25.47 -5.49
N LYS A 275 -19.45 25.65 -4.48
CA LYS A 275 -20.65 26.49 -4.62
C LYS A 275 -20.30 27.93 -4.98
N SER A 276 -19.23 28.49 -4.40
CA SER A 276 -18.81 29.87 -4.69
C SER A 276 -18.43 30.07 -6.16
N ILE A 277 -17.70 29.12 -6.75
CA ILE A 277 -17.31 29.16 -8.16
C ILE A 277 -18.51 28.88 -9.08
N GLN A 278 -19.41 27.98 -8.67
CA GLN A 278 -20.62 27.67 -9.44
C GLN A 278 -21.59 28.86 -9.51
N LEU A 279 -21.71 29.65 -8.44
CA LEU A 279 -22.57 30.82 -8.39
C LEU A 279 -21.95 32.06 -9.06
N ASP A 280 -20.63 32.11 -9.20
CA ASP A 280 -19.95 33.22 -9.85
C ASP A 280 -20.27 33.25 -11.36
N THR A 281 -20.93 34.31 -11.82
CA THR A 281 -21.30 34.52 -13.23
C THR A 281 -20.17 35.10 -14.06
N THR A 282 -19.11 35.61 -13.42
CA THR A 282 -17.94 36.20 -14.09
C THR A 282 -16.95 35.14 -14.58
N VAL A 283 -16.93 33.98 -13.92
CA VAL A 283 -16.05 32.86 -14.25
C VAL A 283 -16.62 32.05 -15.41
N LYS A 284 -15.99 32.18 -16.59
CA LYS A 284 -16.38 31.43 -17.80
C LYS A 284 -15.94 29.96 -17.76
N GLN A 285 -14.75 29.67 -17.22
CA GLN A 285 -14.16 28.33 -17.18
C GLN A 285 -14.13 27.78 -15.74
N LYS A 286 -15.30 27.49 -15.20
CA LYS A 286 -15.48 27.11 -13.79
C LYS A 286 -14.68 25.87 -13.38
N GLU A 287 -14.65 24.85 -14.22
CA GLU A 287 -13.90 23.61 -13.94
C GLU A 287 -12.39 23.82 -13.83
N MET A 288 -11.84 24.85 -14.49
CA MET A 288 -10.42 25.18 -14.37
C MET A 288 -10.09 25.85 -13.03
N CYS A 289 -11.08 26.42 -12.34
CA CYS A 289 -10.86 27.12 -11.06
C CYS A 289 -10.89 26.18 -9.84
N MET A 290 -11.09 24.88 -10.04
CA MET A 290 -11.27 23.89 -8.99
C MET A 290 -10.39 22.67 -9.22
N ILE A 291 -10.15 21.90 -8.17
CA ILE A 291 -9.67 20.52 -8.32
C ILE A 291 -10.70 19.68 -9.09
N SER A 292 -10.25 18.59 -9.72
CA SER A 292 -11.10 17.77 -10.60
C SER A 292 -12.40 17.36 -9.91
N HIS A 293 -13.48 17.28 -10.69
CA HIS A 293 -14.78 16.88 -10.15
C HIS A 293 -14.72 15.53 -9.42
N GLN A 294 -13.99 14.55 -9.98
CA GLN A 294 -13.77 13.25 -9.36
C GLN A 294 -13.10 13.39 -7.99
N THR A 295 -11.99 14.14 -7.91
CA THR A 295 -11.30 14.37 -6.64
C THR A 295 -12.20 15.04 -5.60
N ARG A 296 -13.06 15.98 -6.01
CA ARG A 296 -14.01 16.65 -5.10
C ARG A 296 -15.04 15.66 -4.54
N GLN A 297 -15.63 14.83 -5.40
CA GLN A 297 -16.55 13.79 -4.98
C GLN A 297 -15.87 12.79 -4.06
N ASP A 298 -14.66 12.35 -4.39
CA ASP A 298 -13.89 11.40 -3.59
C ASP A 298 -13.58 11.95 -2.19
N ILE A 299 -13.20 13.23 -2.07
CA ILE A 299 -12.96 13.87 -0.76
C ILE A 299 -14.24 13.84 0.09
N VAL A 300 -15.38 14.23 -0.49
CA VAL A 300 -16.67 14.25 0.23
C VAL A 300 -17.09 12.84 0.64
N SER A 301 -17.06 11.89 -0.30
CA SER A 301 -17.40 10.49 -0.04
C SER A 301 -16.47 9.84 0.98
N CYS A 302 -15.17 10.15 0.94
CA CYS A 302 -14.18 9.66 1.90
C CYS A 302 -14.48 10.16 3.32
N ILE A 303 -14.74 11.46 3.48
CA ILE A 303 -15.02 12.05 4.80
C ILE A 303 -16.34 11.54 5.36
N LEU A 304 -17.42 11.56 4.57
CA LEU A 304 -18.73 11.06 5.00
C LEU A 304 -18.67 9.57 5.34
N GLY A 305 -18.06 8.76 4.47
CA GLY A 305 -17.93 7.31 4.69
C GLY A 305 -17.09 7.00 5.93
N PHE A 306 -16.02 7.75 6.16
CA PHE A 306 -15.18 7.61 7.35
C PHE A 306 -15.91 8.00 8.64
N GLU A 307 -16.70 9.08 8.60
CA GLU A 307 -17.50 9.54 9.73
C GLU A 307 -18.58 8.50 10.10
N GLU A 308 -19.37 8.04 9.12
CA GLU A 308 -20.39 7.00 9.33
C GLU A 308 -19.78 5.69 9.84
N TYR A 309 -18.65 5.27 9.26
CA TYR A 309 -17.92 4.10 9.74
C TYR A 309 -17.46 4.26 11.19
N SER A 310 -16.92 5.43 11.54
CA SER A 310 -16.47 5.74 12.90
C SER A 310 -17.64 5.75 13.88
N GLN A 311 -18.76 6.39 13.52
CA GLN A 311 -19.98 6.39 14.33
C GLN A 311 -20.51 4.99 14.60
N TYR A 312 -20.58 4.15 13.56
CA TYR A 312 -21.01 2.77 13.69
C TYR A 312 -20.09 1.98 14.63
N ARG A 313 -18.77 2.03 14.41
CA ARG A 313 -17.79 1.26 15.18
C ARG A 313 -17.72 1.67 16.65
N LEU A 314 -17.79 2.97 16.93
CA LEU A 314 -17.69 3.51 18.27
C LEU A 314 -18.96 3.26 19.08
N LYS A 315 -20.16 3.36 18.46
CA LYS A 315 -21.44 3.13 19.15
C LYS A 315 -21.75 1.65 19.38
N ASN A 316 -21.47 0.79 18.39
CA ASN A 316 -21.96 -0.59 18.42
C ASN A 316 -20.95 -1.57 19.01
N ASN A 317 -19.65 -1.34 18.79
CA ASN A 317 -18.62 -2.35 19.06
C ASN A 317 -17.58 -1.90 20.11
N ASN A 318 -17.76 -0.74 20.74
CA ASN A 318 -16.77 -0.10 21.64
C ASN A 318 -15.32 -0.18 21.10
N ALA A 319 -15.19 -0.16 19.77
CA ALA A 319 -13.94 -0.47 19.10
C ALA A 319 -13.34 0.80 18.51
N SER A 320 -12.04 0.94 18.69
CA SER A 320 -11.32 2.11 18.19
C SER A 320 -11.10 2.04 16.68
N VAL A 321 -11.12 3.18 16.00
CA VAL A 321 -10.85 3.30 14.56
C VAL A 321 -9.45 3.90 14.34
N ILE A 322 -8.63 3.29 13.48
CA ILE A 322 -7.33 3.86 13.12
C ILE A 322 -7.40 4.33 11.66
N PRO A 323 -7.37 5.66 11.40
CA PRO A 323 -7.55 6.21 10.05
C PRO A 323 -6.58 5.61 9.02
N SER A 324 -5.30 5.52 9.37
CA SER A 324 -4.25 5.01 8.48
C SER A 324 -4.40 3.55 8.05
N ARG A 325 -5.30 2.77 8.66
CA ARG A 325 -5.55 1.38 8.31
C ARG A 325 -6.63 1.19 7.24
N LEU A 326 -7.31 2.26 6.85
CA LEU A 326 -8.39 2.22 5.88
C LEU A 326 -7.94 2.57 4.45
N ASN A 327 -6.64 2.81 4.25
CA ASN A 327 -6.07 3.09 2.92
C ASN A 327 -5.61 1.81 2.20
N SER A 328 -5.37 1.94 0.90
CA SER A 328 -4.93 0.84 0.03
C SER A 328 -3.43 0.56 0.07
N ASP A 329 -2.64 1.28 0.86
CA ASP A 329 -1.17 1.13 0.95
C ASP A 329 -0.76 -0.33 1.26
N VAL A 330 -1.57 -1.05 2.03
CA VAL A 330 -1.30 -2.47 2.36
C VAL A 330 -1.27 -3.32 1.09
N ILE A 331 -2.18 -3.07 0.15
CA ILE A 331 -2.24 -3.80 -1.13
C ILE A 331 -1.13 -3.34 -2.05
N GLU A 332 -0.87 -2.03 -2.13
CA GLU A 332 0.24 -1.49 -2.92
C GLU A 332 1.58 -2.10 -2.48
N ASN A 333 1.80 -2.24 -1.17
CA ASN A 333 2.97 -2.92 -0.62
C ASN A 333 3.06 -4.40 -1.03
N VAL A 334 1.93 -5.10 -1.14
CA VAL A 334 1.90 -6.48 -1.68
C VAL A 334 2.30 -6.48 -3.15
N PHE A 335 1.79 -5.55 -3.97
CA PHE A 335 2.22 -5.40 -5.37
C PHE A 335 3.70 -5.05 -5.51
N CYS A 336 4.24 -4.21 -4.65
CA CYS A 336 5.67 -3.90 -4.62
C CYS A 336 6.52 -5.14 -4.30
N GLN A 337 6.09 -5.97 -3.33
CA GLN A 337 6.77 -7.22 -3.00
C GLN A 337 6.74 -8.21 -4.17
N GLN A 338 5.61 -8.26 -4.90
CA GLN A 338 5.47 -9.07 -6.12
C GLN A 338 6.47 -8.63 -7.21
N ARG A 339 6.52 -7.34 -7.54
CA ARG A 339 7.37 -6.82 -8.62
C ARG A 339 8.86 -6.81 -8.29
N THR A 340 9.22 -6.52 -7.03
CA THR A 340 10.62 -6.21 -6.67
C THR A 340 11.29 -7.35 -5.91
N LEU A 341 10.68 -7.79 -4.80
CA LEU A 341 11.33 -8.71 -3.86
C LEU A 341 11.44 -10.14 -4.41
N HIS A 342 10.38 -10.61 -5.09
CA HIS A 342 10.29 -12.01 -5.52
C HIS A 342 10.55 -12.21 -7.02
N SER A 343 10.56 -11.14 -7.81
CA SER A 343 10.76 -11.19 -9.26
C SER A 343 12.08 -10.55 -9.73
N GLY A 344 12.83 -9.90 -8.84
CA GLY A 344 14.15 -9.35 -9.14
C GLY A 344 14.09 -8.30 -10.27
N ALA A 345 14.82 -8.55 -11.36
CA ALA A 345 14.80 -7.69 -12.55
C ALA A 345 13.53 -7.88 -13.42
N ASN A 346 12.72 -8.90 -13.16
CA ASN A 346 11.45 -9.12 -13.86
C ASN A 346 10.31 -8.35 -13.17
N THR A 347 10.31 -7.02 -13.34
CA THR A 347 9.35 -6.12 -12.68
C THR A 347 7.93 -6.20 -13.24
N ASN A 348 7.71 -6.97 -14.31
CA ASN A 348 6.41 -7.20 -14.93
C ASN A 348 6.16 -8.71 -15.11
N PRO A 349 5.71 -9.43 -14.06
CA PRO A 349 5.57 -10.87 -14.12
C PRO A 349 4.41 -11.29 -15.03
N THR A 350 4.46 -12.51 -15.56
CA THR A 350 3.32 -13.19 -16.20
C THR A 350 2.36 -13.73 -15.13
N TYR A 351 1.19 -14.25 -15.53
CA TYR A 351 0.23 -14.85 -14.59
C TYR A 351 0.83 -15.96 -13.72
N LEU A 352 1.54 -16.93 -14.31
CA LEU A 352 2.19 -17.99 -13.50
C LEU A 352 3.30 -17.44 -12.62
N GLY A 353 4.06 -16.46 -13.12
CA GLY A 353 5.07 -15.74 -12.33
C GLY A 353 4.45 -15.12 -11.08
N TYR A 354 3.32 -14.45 -11.24
CA TYR A 354 2.54 -13.86 -10.15
C TYR A 354 2.05 -14.91 -9.15
N CYS A 355 1.45 -16.01 -9.61
CA CYS A 355 0.99 -17.10 -8.74
C CYS A 355 2.14 -17.67 -7.88
N HIS A 356 3.30 -17.91 -8.48
CA HIS A 356 4.46 -18.42 -7.75
C HIS A 356 5.04 -17.38 -6.78
N ALA A 357 5.07 -16.11 -7.14
CA ALA A 357 5.55 -15.04 -6.26
C ALA A 357 4.57 -14.81 -5.10
N MET A 358 3.26 -14.96 -5.30
CA MET A 358 2.25 -14.91 -4.23
C MET A 358 2.47 -15.96 -3.15
N ASN A 359 2.83 -17.19 -3.52
CA ASN A 359 3.23 -18.20 -2.53
C ASN A 359 4.44 -17.76 -1.71
N SER A 360 5.40 -17.05 -2.32
CA SER A 360 6.55 -16.51 -1.59
C SER A 360 6.15 -15.39 -0.63
N VAL A 361 5.21 -14.52 -1.00
CA VAL A 361 4.68 -13.49 -0.09
C VAL A 361 3.98 -14.16 1.09
N ILE A 362 3.02 -15.06 0.84
CA ILE A 362 2.24 -15.75 1.88
C ILE A 362 3.15 -16.54 2.83
N LEU A 363 4.11 -17.31 2.31
CA LEU A 363 4.99 -18.17 3.12
C LEU A 363 6.19 -17.44 3.73
N GLY A 364 6.58 -16.29 3.14
CA GLY A 364 7.69 -15.44 3.58
C GLY A 364 7.29 -14.45 4.67
N GLN A 365 5.99 -14.20 4.86
CA GLN A 365 5.47 -13.50 6.02
C GLN A 365 5.84 -14.28 7.29
N THR A 366 6.39 -13.58 8.28
CA THR A 366 6.72 -14.18 9.57
C THR A 366 5.45 -14.79 10.17
N THR A 367 5.48 -16.08 10.46
CA THR A 367 4.40 -16.79 11.14
C THR A 367 4.29 -16.42 12.62
N VAL A 368 4.99 -15.37 13.06
CA VAL A 368 4.96 -14.79 14.39
C VAL A 368 5.17 -13.28 14.25
N SER A 369 4.09 -12.50 14.31
CA SER A 369 4.23 -11.12 14.78
C SER A 369 4.48 -11.19 16.28
N ARG A 370 5.71 -10.91 16.74
CA ARG A 370 6.02 -10.73 18.16
C ARG A 370 5.53 -9.38 18.71
N LYS A 371 4.66 -8.66 17.98
CA LYS A 371 4.07 -7.37 18.40
C LYS A 371 2.69 -7.50 19.04
N SER A 372 2.21 -8.71 19.36
CA SER A 372 1.11 -8.88 20.33
C SER A 372 1.66 -9.44 21.64
N ASN A 373 1.23 -8.86 22.75
CA ASN A 373 1.70 -9.15 24.11
C ASN A 373 1.27 -10.52 24.67
N THR A 374 1.07 -11.52 23.83
CA THR A 374 0.74 -12.89 24.22
C THR A 374 1.61 -13.83 23.41
N GLY A 375 2.74 -14.21 24.01
CA GLY A 375 3.57 -15.30 23.51
C GLY A 375 2.87 -16.63 23.74
N GLY A 376 2.66 -17.40 22.68
CA GLY A 376 2.12 -18.74 22.75
C GLY A 376 1.61 -19.18 21.38
N ASP A 377 2.26 -20.20 20.83
CA ASP A 377 1.90 -20.99 19.65
C ASP A 377 2.08 -20.39 18.24
N THR A 378 2.84 -21.16 17.46
CA THR A 378 3.11 -20.95 16.05
C THR A 378 1.83 -21.20 15.24
N ALA A 379 1.32 -20.20 14.52
CA ALA A 379 0.37 -20.40 13.41
C ALA A 379 0.87 -21.52 12.50
N GLN A 380 0.10 -22.29 11.74
CA GLN A 380 0.61 -23.20 10.68
C GLN A 380 0.08 -22.73 9.31
N PRO A 381 0.90 -22.62 8.24
CA PRO A 381 0.37 -22.23 6.93
C PRO A 381 -0.66 -23.27 6.45
N PRO A 382 -1.61 -22.87 5.58
CA PRO A 382 -2.57 -23.80 5.00
C PRO A 382 -1.82 -24.92 4.27
N THR A 383 -1.84 -26.12 4.85
CA THR A 383 -1.54 -27.36 4.13
C THR A 383 -2.86 -27.97 3.73
N GLN A 384 -3.04 -28.25 2.44
CA GLN A 384 -4.14 -29.10 1.99
C GLN A 384 -4.07 -30.42 2.77
N GLN A 385 -4.98 -30.59 3.73
CA GLN A 385 -5.25 -31.89 4.31
C GLN A 385 -6.01 -32.68 3.26
N ASN A 386 -5.30 -33.25 2.29
CA ASN A 386 -5.70 -34.48 1.62
C ASN A 386 -4.54 -35.04 0.79
N GLN A 387 -4.12 -36.24 1.19
CA GLN A 387 -3.41 -37.25 0.39
C GLN A 387 -2.06 -36.87 -0.22
N VAL A 388 -0.99 -37.16 0.52
CA VAL A 388 0.08 -38.03 -0.01
C VAL A 388 0.54 -38.94 1.12
N LYS A 389 0.06 -40.20 1.13
CA LYS A 389 0.83 -41.29 1.72
C LYS A 389 2.05 -41.46 0.83
N VAL A 390 3.25 -41.23 1.38
CA VAL A 390 4.50 -41.83 0.87
C VAL A 390 4.90 -42.92 1.84
#